data_AF-A0A946SI75-F1
#
_entry.id   AF-A0A946SI75-F1
#
_cell.length_a   1.000
_cell.length_b   1.000
_cell.length_c   1.000
_cell.angle_alpha   90.00
_cell.angle_beta   90.00
_cell.angle_gamma   90.00
#
_symmetry.space_group_name_H-M   'P 1'
#
loop_
_entity.id
_entity.type
_entity.pdbx_description
1 polymer ?
#
loop_
_entity_poly.entity_id
_entity_poly.type
_entity_poly.pdbx_seq_one_letter_code
_entity_poly.pdbx_strand_id
1 'polypeptide(L)'
;MWAVIVLICGCSGPGAAPLASLLTRPETPQINLSRVRGTQMIVPAATADYPPLALVDGVSVMDVWEAGAGWELAFDGGFARDRYFDPATDASVDEPIEWEGLRRDFRQGKEQSAFGWVLFQLGRERVVESVTLHSVDTEEMPARDYGVRDVLVQYWDSATGRWLPVVLADGDTPTHHTVTANTLARLAIDFHPVRTDLLRIAIRWTNDAVRKRSFTVLGRREEYVEATVRLTEVEVYGDRAEDDELADTARQSMPDPDADDGLPADVGGSDAIMSTVLTYVEAYAARDLDALVQTIAPSYASEGEDADGLAKRMSQTFDEFPHFRFRVTDANIERRDGSLAVVSARYWLQLNPLLARSTEGALIFGLSKVGDTWLITEIRAEPL
;
A
#
# COMPACT_ATOMS: atom_id res chain seq x y z
N MET A 1 57.79 -7.19 54.46
CA MET A 1 56.59 -6.48 53.99
C MET A 1 57.02 -5.67 52.78
N TRP A 2 56.76 -6.17 51.57
CA TRP A 2 57.19 -5.54 50.32
C TRP A 2 55.95 -5.27 49.47
N ALA A 3 55.86 -4.04 48.98
CA ALA A 3 54.85 -3.57 48.05
C ALA A 3 55.22 -3.93 46.61
N VAL A 4 54.22 -4.23 45.77
CA VAL A 4 54.25 -3.98 44.33
C VAL A 4 52.87 -3.46 43.91
N ILE A 5 52.91 -2.34 43.18
CA ILE A 5 51.79 -1.64 42.53
C ILE A 5 51.43 -2.38 41.23
N VAL A 6 50.13 -2.49 40.91
CA VAL A 6 49.69 -2.53 39.50
C VAL A 6 48.49 -1.61 39.30
N LEU A 7 48.61 -0.84 38.22
CA LEU A 7 47.80 0.25 37.70
C LEU A 7 46.33 -0.08 37.43
N ILE A 8 45.51 0.96 37.59
CA ILE A 8 44.14 1.12 37.10
C ILE A 8 44.15 1.21 35.57
N CYS A 9 43.31 0.39 34.91
CA CYS A 9 42.68 0.74 33.64
C CYS A 9 41.16 0.60 33.84
N GLY A 10 40.49 1.73 34.03
CA GLY A 10 39.05 1.84 33.97
C GLY A 10 38.61 2.05 32.53
N CYS A 11 37.78 1.14 32.02
CA CYS A 11 36.87 1.43 30.92
C CYS A 11 35.46 1.35 31.46
N SER A 12 34.96 2.49 31.92
CA SER A 12 33.54 2.72 32.16
C SER A 12 32.85 2.78 30.80
N GLY A 13 32.34 1.65 30.31
CA GLY A 13 31.40 1.67 29.18
C GLY A 13 30.11 2.36 29.62
N PRO A 14 29.47 3.20 28.79
CA PRO A 14 28.13 3.68 29.08
C PRO A 14 27.22 2.44 29.15
N GLY A 15 26.62 2.24 30.32
CA GLY A 15 25.75 1.11 30.58
C GLY A 15 24.64 1.06 29.54
N ALA A 16 24.50 -0.09 28.89
CA ALA A 16 23.31 -0.41 28.13
C ALA A 16 22.11 -0.23 29.06
N ALA A 17 21.25 0.73 28.74
CA ALA A 17 19.95 0.83 29.36
C ALA A 17 19.24 -0.53 29.21
N PRO A 18 18.52 -1.01 30.23
CA PRO A 18 17.84 -2.29 30.13
C PRO A 18 16.82 -2.22 28.98
N LEU A 19 16.94 -3.16 28.04
CA LEU A 19 16.03 -3.41 26.91
C LEU A 19 14.54 -3.52 27.31
N ALA A 20 14.24 -3.65 28.60
CA ALA A 20 12.89 -3.62 29.15
C ALA A 20 12.17 -2.25 29.02
N SER A 21 12.89 -1.13 28.84
CA SER A 21 12.26 0.19 28.65
C SER A 21 11.83 0.48 27.20
N LEU A 22 12.15 -0.41 26.24
CA LEU A 22 11.72 -0.33 24.84
C LEU A 22 10.47 -1.18 24.54
N LEU A 23 9.91 -1.85 25.55
CA LEU A 23 8.78 -2.78 25.41
C LEU A 23 7.45 -2.23 25.95
N THR A 24 7.40 -0.95 26.29
CA THR A 24 6.13 -0.25 26.57
C THR A 24 5.85 0.73 25.45
N ARG A 25 4.78 0.42 24.69
CA ARG A 25 4.16 1.31 23.71
C ARG A 25 4.04 2.72 24.32
N PRO A 26 4.70 3.77 23.78
CA PRO A 26 4.28 5.11 24.10
C PRO A 26 2.84 5.31 23.62
N GLU A 27 1.96 5.85 24.47
CA GLU A 27 0.55 6.14 24.18
C GLU A 27 0.39 7.32 23.20
N THR A 28 1.13 7.33 22.09
CA THR A 28 0.97 8.35 21.04
C THR A 28 -0.08 7.90 20.03
N PRO A 29 -0.97 8.81 19.57
CA PRO A 29 -1.99 8.48 18.58
C PRO A 29 -1.33 8.13 17.24
N GLN A 30 -1.68 6.95 16.71
CA GLN A 30 -1.30 6.49 15.37
C GLN A 30 -2.28 7.04 14.33
N ILE A 31 -1.81 7.21 13.10
CA ILE A 31 -2.64 7.69 11.99
C ILE A 31 -3.38 6.51 11.37
N ASN A 32 -4.67 6.66 11.10
CA ASN A 32 -5.40 5.67 10.30
C ASN A 32 -5.09 5.87 8.80
N LEU A 33 -4.07 5.16 8.35
CA LEU A 33 -3.55 5.17 6.98
C LEU A 33 -4.58 4.70 5.95
N SER A 34 -5.60 3.92 6.33
CA SER A 34 -6.66 3.50 5.40
C SER A 34 -7.52 4.65 4.88
N ARG A 35 -7.53 5.79 5.60
CA ARG A 35 -8.32 6.98 5.25
C ARG A 35 -7.48 8.20 4.87
N VAL A 36 -6.16 8.04 4.80
CA VAL A 36 -5.26 9.11 4.37
C VAL A 36 -5.43 9.36 2.86
N ARG A 37 -5.40 10.64 2.46
CA ARG A 37 -5.48 11.04 1.05
C ARG A 37 -4.39 10.33 0.23
N GLY A 38 -4.78 9.74 -0.89
CA GLY A 38 -3.88 8.99 -1.77
C GLY A 38 -3.76 7.50 -1.44
N THR A 39 -4.29 7.04 -0.31
CA THR A 39 -4.47 5.62 -0.06
C THR A 39 -5.60 5.07 -0.94
N GLN A 40 -5.34 3.97 -1.64
CA GLN A 40 -6.33 3.23 -2.43
C GLN A 40 -6.54 1.86 -1.81
N MET A 41 -7.80 1.43 -1.75
CA MET A 41 -8.18 0.08 -1.35
C MET A 41 -8.64 -0.72 -2.56
N ILE A 42 -8.13 -1.94 -2.69
CA ILE A 42 -8.40 -2.85 -3.78
C ILE A 42 -8.90 -4.16 -3.18
N VAL A 43 -10.03 -4.65 -3.68
CA VAL A 43 -10.65 -5.92 -3.28
C VAL A 43 -11.00 -6.76 -4.52
N PRO A 44 -11.20 -8.09 -4.38
CA PRO A 44 -11.46 -8.98 -5.52
C PRO A 44 -12.73 -8.66 -6.31
N ALA A 45 -13.78 -8.19 -5.63
CA ALA A 45 -15.07 -7.90 -6.25
C ALA A 45 -15.80 -6.80 -5.48
N ALA A 46 -16.64 -6.07 -6.20
CA ALA A 46 -17.54 -5.06 -5.67
C ALA A 46 -18.96 -5.40 -6.08
N THR A 47 -19.91 -5.29 -5.15
CA THR A 47 -21.34 -5.37 -5.45
C THR A 47 -21.98 -4.03 -5.19
N ALA A 48 -23.13 -3.76 -5.83
CA ALA A 48 -23.86 -2.51 -5.61
C ALA A 48 -24.43 -2.42 -4.18
N ASP A 49 -24.89 -3.55 -3.64
CA ASP A 49 -25.51 -3.61 -2.32
C ASP A 49 -24.45 -3.63 -1.19
N TYR A 50 -23.26 -4.18 -1.41
CA TYR A 50 -22.18 -4.22 -0.41
C TYR A 50 -20.86 -3.70 -1.01
N PRO A 51 -20.73 -2.38 -1.19
CA PRO A 51 -19.61 -1.79 -1.90
C PRO A 51 -18.34 -1.80 -1.04
N PRO A 52 -17.14 -1.92 -1.66
CA PRO A 52 -15.89 -1.92 -0.92
C PRO A 52 -15.66 -0.64 -0.11
N LEU A 53 -16.15 0.50 -0.59
CA LEU A 53 -15.95 1.80 0.07
C LEU A 53 -16.45 1.83 1.52
N ALA A 54 -17.44 1.00 1.86
CA ALA A 54 -17.92 0.84 3.24
C ALA A 54 -16.81 0.40 4.21
N LEU A 55 -15.77 -0.30 3.73
CA LEU A 55 -14.67 -0.77 4.58
C LEU A 55 -13.77 0.33 5.14
N VAL A 56 -13.90 1.57 4.69
CA VAL A 56 -13.02 2.68 5.11
C VAL A 56 -13.81 3.95 5.42
N ASP A 57 -15.11 3.84 5.69
CA ASP A 57 -16.01 4.98 5.80
C ASP A 57 -16.14 5.54 7.23
N GLY A 58 -15.74 4.80 8.26
CA GLY A 58 -16.01 5.19 9.65
C GLY A 58 -16.81 4.19 10.46
N VAL A 59 -17.60 3.35 9.80
CA VAL A 59 -18.73 2.65 10.40
C VAL A 59 -18.33 1.22 10.72
N SER A 60 -17.90 1.00 11.96
CA SER A 60 -17.46 -0.32 12.44
C SER A 60 -18.51 -1.12 13.21
N VAL A 61 -19.65 -0.50 13.57
CA VAL A 61 -20.74 -1.08 14.37
C VAL A 61 -22.07 -0.83 13.67
N MET A 62 -22.92 -1.84 13.63
CA MET A 62 -24.27 -1.79 13.06
C MET A 62 -25.22 -2.71 13.81
N ASP A 63 -26.50 -2.34 13.80
CA ASP A 63 -27.56 -3.14 14.41
C ASP A 63 -28.14 -4.17 13.43
N VAL A 64 -28.09 -3.88 12.12
CA VAL A 64 -28.66 -4.69 11.04
C VAL A 64 -27.69 -4.75 9.85
N TRP A 65 -27.60 -5.89 9.20
CA TRP A 65 -26.83 -6.06 7.96
C TRP A 65 -27.75 -5.85 6.75
N GLU A 66 -27.72 -4.64 6.21
CA GLU A 66 -28.49 -4.23 5.04
C GLU A 66 -27.57 -3.66 3.95
N ALA A 67 -28.13 -3.38 2.77
CA ALA A 67 -27.35 -2.80 1.68
C ALA A 67 -26.64 -1.51 2.13
N GLY A 68 -25.33 -1.45 1.90
CA GLY A 68 -24.44 -0.36 2.30
C GLY A 68 -23.79 -0.54 3.68
N ALA A 69 -24.20 -1.53 4.48
CA ALA A 69 -23.68 -1.74 5.82
C ALA A 69 -22.22 -2.24 5.85
N GLY A 70 -21.68 -2.71 4.74
CA GLY A 70 -20.31 -3.20 4.66
C GLY A 70 -19.97 -3.75 3.29
N TRP A 71 -18.90 -4.54 3.24
CA TRP A 71 -18.48 -5.28 2.05
C TRP A 71 -18.76 -6.77 2.23
N GLU A 72 -19.31 -7.37 1.17
CA GLU A 72 -19.59 -8.79 1.08
C GLU A 72 -18.88 -9.41 -0.12
N LEU A 73 -18.28 -10.58 0.11
CA LEU A 73 -17.72 -11.41 -0.94
C LEU A 73 -18.18 -12.86 -0.73
N ALA A 74 -19.11 -13.31 -1.57
CA ALA A 74 -19.46 -14.72 -1.67
C ALA A 74 -18.34 -15.49 -2.39
N PHE A 75 -17.98 -16.63 -1.83
CA PHE A 75 -17.04 -17.58 -2.40
C PHE A 75 -17.74 -18.93 -2.54
N ASP A 76 -17.88 -19.41 -3.77
CA ASP A 76 -18.27 -20.79 -4.07
C ASP A 76 -17.27 -21.35 -5.08
N GLY A 77 -16.41 -22.26 -4.62
CA GLY A 77 -15.29 -22.71 -5.43
C GLY A 77 -14.54 -23.91 -4.87
N GLY A 78 -13.78 -24.55 -5.76
CA GLY A 78 -12.87 -25.64 -5.40
C GLY A 78 -11.47 -25.14 -5.11
N PHE A 79 -10.81 -25.74 -4.11
CA PHE A 79 -9.36 -25.69 -3.98
C PHE A 79 -8.76 -26.88 -4.75
N ALA A 80 -8.27 -26.62 -5.96
CA ALA A 80 -7.51 -27.59 -6.75
C ALA A 80 -6.07 -27.10 -6.89
N ARG A 81 -5.10 -27.83 -6.31
CA ARG A 81 -3.67 -27.42 -6.29
C ARG A 81 -3.46 -25.98 -5.80
N ASP A 82 -4.24 -25.56 -4.80
CA ASP A 82 -4.13 -24.21 -4.24
C ASP A 82 -4.43 -23.11 -5.27
N ARG A 83 -5.23 -23.43 -6.31
CA ARG A 83 -5.84 -22.53 -7.29
C ARG A 83 -7.36 -22.64 -7.24
N TYR A 84 -8.03 -21.54 -7.60
CA TYR A 84 -9.48 -21.48 -7.73
C TYR A 84 -9.93 -22.26 -8.97
N PHE A 85 -11.07 -22.91 -8.82
CA PHE A 85 -11.70 -23.70 -9.86
C PHE A 85 -13.20 -23.44 -9.85
N ASP A 86 -13.76 -23.12 -11.01
CA ASP A 86 -15.19 -22.94 -11.19
C ASP A 86 -15.86 -24.31 -11.39
N PRO A 87 -16.76 -24.74 -10.47
CA PRO A 87 -17.42 -26.03 -10.57
C PRO A 87 -18.39 -26.16 -11.75
N ALA A 88 -18.85 -25.06 -12.35
CA ALA A 88 -19.79 -25.10 -13.47
C ALA A 88 -19.10 -25.39 -14.81
N THR A 89 -17.84 -24.99 -14.96
CA THR A 89 -17.12 -25.04 -16.24
C THR A 89 -16.05 -26.13 -16.30
N ASP A 90 -15.72 -26.78 -15.17
CA ASP A 90 -14.66 -27.80 -15.05
C ASP A 90 -13.33 -27.36 -15.68
N ALA A 91 -13.10 -26.05 -15.71
CA ALA A 91 -11.88 -25.42 -16.19
C ALA A 91 -11.17 -24.80 -14.98
N SER A 92 -9.83 -24.85 -14.98
CA SER A 92 -9.13 -23.73 -14.36
C SER A 92 -9.66 -22.52 -15.08
N VAL A 93 -10.49 -21.71 -14.42
CA VAL A 93 -10.87 -20.42 -15.00
C VAL A 93 -9.55 -19.79 -15.38
N ASP A 94 -9.42 -19.33 -16.62
CA ASP A 94 -8.33 -18.44 -16.99
C ASP A 94 -8.52 -17.22 -16.08
N GLU A 95 -8.01 -17.33 -14.87
CA GLU A 95 -7.86 -16.21 -13.96
C GLU A 95 -7.06 -15.21 -14.79
N PRO A 96 -7.52 -13.96 -14.93
CA PRO A 96 -6.68 -12.92 -15.51
C PRO A 96 -5.29 -13.07 -14.88
N ILE A 97 -4.23 -13.13 -15.70
CA ILE A 97 -2.85 -13.41 -15.24
C ILE A 97 -2.47 -12.59 -14.00
N GLU A 98 -3.07 -11.40 -13.89
CA GLU A 98 -3.18 -10.46 -12.78
C GLU A 98 -3.47 -11.04 -11.38
N TRP A 99 -4.10 -12.20 -11.26
CA TRP A 99 -4.48 -12.83 -9.97
C TRP A 99 -3.51 -13.96 -9.55
N GLU A 100 -2.60 -14.40 -10.43
CA GLU A 100 -1.58 -15.41 -10.13
C GLU A 100 -0.53 -14.85 -9.14
N GLY A 101 -0.68 -15.16 -7.85
CA GLY A 101 0.24 -14.75 -6.77
C GLY A 101 -0.44 -14.04 -5.59
N LEU A 102 -1.69 -13.62 -5.75
CA LEU A 102 -2.49 -13.03 -4.67
C LEU A 102 -3.14 -14.06 -3.78
N ARG A 103 -3.60 -15.16 -4.37
CA ARG A 103 -4.08 -16.32 -3.62
C ARG A 103 -2.93 -17.15 -3.05
N ARG A 104 -1.73 -17.10 -3.63
CA ARG A 104 -0.61 -17.98 -3.25
C ARG A 104 0.10 -17.46 -2.00
N ASP A 105 -0.02 -18.18 -0.88
CA ASP A 105 0.88 -18.03 0.27
C ASP A 105 1.50 -19.37 0.68
N PHE A 106 2.62 -19.37 1.40
CA PHE A 106 3.31 -20.59 1.83
C PHE A 106 3.20 -20.80 3.35
N ARG A 107 2.40 -21.78 3.78
CA ARG A 107 2.42 -22.27 5.17
C ARG A 107 3.27 -23.54 5.25
N GLN A 108 4.38 -23.50 6.00
CA GLN A 108 5.29 -24.64 6.16
C GLN A 108 5.77 -25.24 4.82
N GLY A 109 5.96 -24.39 3.79
CA GLY A 109 6.36 -24.82 2.45
C GLY A 109 5.25 -25.40 1.57
N LYS A 110 3.97 -25.29 1.99
CA LYS A 110 2.81 -25.64 1.16
C LYS A 110 2.03 -24.39 0.77
N GLU A 111 1.70 -24.29 -0.51
CA GLU A 111 0.86 -23.23 -1.06
C GLU A 111 -0.54 -23.30 -0.39
N GLN A 112 -1.14 -22.16 -0.03
CA GLN A 112 -2.49 -22.04 0.51
C GLN A 112 -3.19 -20.89 -0.18
N SER A 113 -4.45 -21.09 -0.60
CA SER A 113 -5.31 -20.08 -1.20
C SER A 113 -6.16 -19.34 -0.17
N ALA A 114 -6.30 -18.02 -0.33
CA ALA A 114 -7.26 -17.19 0.41
C ALA A 114 -8.61 -17.13 -0.31
N PHE A 115 -9.72 -17.04 0.44
CA PHE A 115 -11.06 -16.77 -0.11
C PHE A 115 -11.11 -15.40 -0.79
N GLY A 116 -10.49 -14.41 -0.17
CA GLY A 116 -10.38 -13.04 -0.67
C GLY A 116 -9.28 -12.27 0.05
N TRP A 117 -9.14 -11.00 -0.31
CA TRP A 117 -8.20 -10.10 0.36
C TRP A 117 -8.69 -8.66 0.35
N VAL A 118 -8.13 -7.87 1.24
CA VAL A 118 -8.20 -6.41 1.20
C VAL A 118 -6.77 -5.89 1.03
N LEU A 119 -6.51 -5.19 -0.07
CA LEU A 119 -5.20 -4.63 -0.40
C LEU A 119 -5.26 -3.11 -0.24
N PHE A 120 -4.35 -2.55 0.55
CA PHE A 120 -4.11 -1.13 0.64
C PHE A 120 -2.86 -0.78 -0.14
N GLN A 121 -3.01 0.13 -1.09
CA GLN A 121 -1.93 0.85 -1.75
C GLN A 121 -1.83 2.24 -1.13
N LEU A 122 -0.79 2.46 -0.34
CA LEU A 122 -0.56 3.73 0.32
C LEU A 122 0.02 4.72 -0.70
N GLY A 123 -0.36 5.99 -0.59
CA GLY A 123 0.09 7.03 -1.53
C GLY A 123 1.61 7.25 -1.53
N ARG A 124 2.28 6.85 -0.44
CA ARG A 124 3.75 6.78 -0.31
C ARG A 124 4.13 5.65 0.62
N GLU A 125 5.42 5.35 0.70
CA GLU A 125 5.94 4.43 1.72
C GLU A 125 5.71 5.01 3.12
N ARG A 126 5.11 4.20 4.00
CA ARG A 126 4.70 4.56 5.36
C ARG A 126 5.18 3.48 6.32
N VAL A 127 5.27 3.82 7.61
CA VAL A 127 5.47 2.81 8.66
C VAL A 127 4.09 2.30 9.07
N VAL A 128 3.85 1.00 8.95
CA VAL A 128 2.60 0.33 9.36
C VAL A 128 2.89 -0.56 10.56
N GLU A 129 2.02 -0.53 11.56
CA GLU A 129 2.25 -1.22 12.83
C GLU A 129 1.06 -2.07 13.29
N SER A 130 -0.16 -1.75 12.81
CA SER A 130 -1.31 -2.58 13.11
C SER A 130 -2.41 -2.52 12.07
N VAL A 131 -3.26 -3.54 12.09
CA VAL A 131 -4.50 -3.61 11.32
C VAL A 131 -5.63 -4.00 12.25
N THR A 132 -6.78 -3.33 12.13
CA THR A 132 -8.02 -3.76 12.77
C THR A 132 -9.04 -4.15 11.72
N LEU A 133 -9.62 -5.34 11.87
CA LEU A 133 -10.71 -5.84 11.04
C LEU A 133 -11.98 -5.86 11.86
N HIS A 134 -13.06 -5.35 11.28
CA HIS A 134 -14.39 -5.41 11.84
C HIS A 134 -15.25 -6.31 10.97
N SER A 135 -15.70 -7.44 11.53
CA SER A 135 -16.68 -8.34 10.91
C SER A 135 -18.09 -7.89 11.22
N VAL A 136 -19.06 -8.37 10.43
CA VAL A 136 -20.48 -8.29 10.81
C VAL A 136 -20.70 -8.86 12.21
N ASP A 137 -21.46 -8.15 13.04
CA ASP A 137 -21.84 -8.57 14.39
C ASP A 137 -23.19 -8.01 14.78
N THR A 138 -24.24 -8.62 14.23
CA THR A 138 -25.64 -8.27 14.51
C THR A 138 -26.32 -9.41 15.29
N GLU A 139 -27.53 -9.18 15.80
CA GLU A 139 -28.28 -10.26 16.47
C GLU A 139 -28.54 -11.46 15.53
N GLU A 140 -28.84 -11.19 14.25
CA GLU A 140 -29.11 -12.21 13.24
C GLU A 140 -27.83 -12.84 12.67
N MET A 141 -26.75 -12.05 12.59
CA MET A 141 -25.44 -12.49 12.11
C MET A 141 -24.32 -12.12 13.09
N PRO A 142 -24.20 -12.87 14.21
CA PRO A 142 -23.15 -12.63 15.19
C PRO A 142 -21.78 -13.05 14.63
N ALA A 143 -20.73 -12.30 14.95
CA ALA A 143 -19.39 -12.49 14.40
C ALA A 143 -18.81 -13.88 14.69
N ARG A 144 -19.17 -14.48 15.84
CA ARG A 144 -18.75 -15.84 16.22
C ARG A 144 -19.20 -16.90 15.20
N ASP A 145 -20.28 -16.63 14.48
CA ASP A 145 -20.93 -17.55 13.54
C ASP A 145 -20.71 -17.09 12.08
N TYR A 146 -20.58 -15.78 11.81
CA TYR A 146 -20.51 -15.22 10.43
C TYR A 146 -19.27 -14.39 10.11
N GLY A 147 -18.43 -14.08 11.11
CA GLY A 147 -17.26 -13.23 10.93
C GLY A 147 -16.06 -13.93 10.29
N VAL A 148 -14.99 -13.15 10.03
CA VAL A 148 -13.73 -13.71 9.55
C VAL A 148 -13.06 -14.54 10.65
N ARG A 149 -12.59 -15.73 10.27
CA ARG A 149 -12.05 -16.72 11.20
C ARG A 149 -10.53 -16.82 11.11
N ASP A 150 -10.01 -16.99 9.91
CA ASP A 150 -8.59 -17.17 9.67
C ASP A 150 -8.07 -16.06 8.74
N VAL A 151 -7.07 -15.31 9.20
CA VAL A 151 -6.57 -14.10 8.53
C VAL A 151 -5.05 -14.05 8.56
N LEU A 152 -4.43 -13.57 7.48
CA LEU A 152 -3.00 -13.29 7.40
C LEU A 152 -2.76 -11.87 6.89
N VAL A 153 -1.92 -11.11 7.60
CA VAL A 153 -1.47 -9.78 7.14
C VAL A 153 -0.09 -9.92 6.50
N GLN A 154 0.09 -9.31 5.33
CA GLN A 154 1.35 -9.32 4.58
C GLN A 154 1.64 -7.92 4.04
N TYR A 155 2.93 -7.61 3.91
CA TYR A 155 3.39 -6.37 3.28
C TYR A 155 4.23 -6.69 2.05
N TRP A 156 4.31 -5.73 1.14
CA TRP A 156 5.24 -5.82 0.01
C TRP A 156 6.61 -5.33 0.46
N ASP A 157 7.60 -6.19 0.31
CA ASP A 157 8.99 -5.82 0.46
C ASP A 157 9.57 -5.49 -0.92
N SER A 158 9.81 -4.20 -1.15
CA SER A 158 10.36 -3.68 -2.41
C SER A 158 11.79 -4.17 -2.66
N ALA A 159 12.57 -4.46 -1.60
CA ALA A 159 13.93 -4.92 -1.72
C ALA A 159 14.02 -6.35 -2.29
N THR A 160 13.11 -7.24 -1.89
CA THR A 160 13.07 -8.63 -2.39
C THR A 160 12.05 -8.86 -3.51
N GLY A 161 11.14 -7.91 -3.74
CA GLY A 161 10.06 -8.03 -4.71
C GLY A 161 9.06 -9.14 -4.32
N ARG A 162 8.77 -9.28 -3.03
CA ARG A 162 7.94 -10.37 -2.49
C ARG A 162 6.96 -9.88 -1.43
N TRP A 163 5.86 -10.61 -1.32
CA TRP A 163 4.94 -10.50 -0.19
C TRP A 163 5.52 -11.23 1.02
N LEU A 164 5.74 -10.51 2.11
CA LEU A 164 6.23 -11.07 3.36
C LEU A 164 5.14 -10.99 4.45
N PRO A 165 4.92 -12.05 5.22
CA PRO A 165 4.02 -12.00 6.36
C PRO A 165 4.59 -11.10 7.46
N VAL A 166 3.72 -10.32 8.10
CA VAL A 166 4.10 -9.51 9.26
C VAL A 166 4.59 -10.41 10.41
N VAL A 167 5.41 -9.85 11.28
CA VAL A 167 5.83 -10.50 12.52
C VAL A 167 5.01 -9.89 13.64
N LEU A 168 4.16 -10.68 14.28
CA LEU A 168 3.32 -10.19 15.36
C LEU A 168 4.16 -9.66 16.54
N ALA A 169 3.60 -8.71 17.28
CA ALA A 169 4.25 -8.13 18.45
C ALA A 169 4.10 -8.99 19.72
N ASP A 170 3.52 -10.19 19.62
CA ASP A 170 3.20 -11.07 20.74
C ASP A 170 4.32 -12.08 21.04
N GLY A 171 5.33 -11.62 21.80
CA GLY A 171 6.30 -12.48 22.47
C GLY A 171 7.74 -12.39 21.94
N ASP A 172 8.68 -12.99 22.67
CA ASP A 172 10.13 -12.87 22.43
C ASP A 172 10.64 -13.58 21.16
N THR A 173 9.77 -14.27 20.41
CA THR A 173 10.15 -15.04 19.22
C THR A 173 9.39 -14.57 17.99
N PRO A 174 10.08 -14.10 16.93
CA PRO A 174 9.44 -13.72 15.67
C PRO A 174 8.72 -14.91 15.03
N THR A 175 7.42 -14.98 15.17
CA THR A 175 6.60 -15.99 14.51
C THR A 175 5.69 -15.32 13.51
N HIS A 176 5.89 -15.64 12.22
CA HIS A 176 4.98 -15.27 11.15
C HIS A 176 3.64 -15.96 11.39
N HIS A 177 2.68 -15.24 11.96
CA HIS A 177 1.42 -15.82 12.41
C HIS A 177 0.27 -15.46 11.49
N THR A 178 -0.48 -16.49 11.14
CA THR A 178 -1.87 -16.38 10.69
C THR A 178 -2.73 -16.36 11.94
N VAL A 179 -3.62 -15.38 12.08
CA VAL A 179 -4.69 -15.45 13.07
C VAL A 179 -5.61 -16.60 12.68
N THR A 180 -5.92 -17.49 13.61
CA THR A 180 -6.79 -18.63 13.35
C THR A 180 -7.90 -18.74 14.38
N ALA A 181 -9.04 -19.28 13.97
CA ALA A 181 -10.20 -19.52 14.83
C ALA A 181 -10.72 -18.24 15.55
N ASN A 182 -10.64 -17.08 14.89
CA ASN A 182 -11.22 -15.85 15.42
C ASN A 182 -12.76 -15.97 15.50
N THR A 183 -13.30 -15.52 16.63
CA THR A 183 -14.75 -15.43 16.89
C THR A 183 -15.19 -14.03 17.29
N LEU A 184 -14.26 -13.06 17.31
CA LEU A 184 -14.52 -11.69 17.70
C LEU A 184 -14.94 -10.86 16.49
N ALA A 185 -15.87 -9.94 16.71
CA ALA A 185 -16.27 -8.94 15.73
C ALA A 185 -15.11 -8.00 15.38
N ARG A 186 -14.41 -7.51 16.40
CA ARG A 186 -13.23 -6.66 16.27
C ARG A 186 -11.97 -7.50 16.47
N LEU A 187 -11.20 -7.66 15.40
CA LEU A 187 -9.91 -8.33 15.40
C LEU A 187 -8.80 -7.30 15.20
N ALA A 188 -8.10 -6.96 16.28
CA ALA A 188 -6.91 -6.11 16.22
C ALA A 188 -5.64 -6.98 16.10
N ILE A 189 -4.79 -6.67 15.13
CA ILE A 189 -3.55 -7.38 14.82
C ILE A 189 -2.42 -6.37 14.90
N ASP A 190 -1.68 -6.40 16.01
CA ASP A 190 -0.49 -5.58 16.23
C ASP A 190 0.77 -6.37 15.82
N PHE A 191 1.68 -5.72 15.10
CA PHE A 191 2.90 -6.33 14.60
C PHE A 191 4.10 -5.38 14.71
N HIS A 192 5.30 -5.96 14.57
CA HIS A 192 6.52 -5.16 14.49
C HIS A 192 6.44 -4.19 13.31
N PRO A 193 6.81 -2.91 13.50
CA PRO A 193 6.69 -1.90 12.46
C PRO A 193 7.33 -2.33 11.13
N VAL A 194 6.57 -2.24 10.05
CA VAL A 194 7.05 -2.51 8.69
C VAL A 194 6.97 -1.24 7.87
N ARG A 195 8.02 -0.97 7.10
CA ARG A 195 8.03 0.13 6.15
C ARG A 195 7.58 -0.41 4.79
N THR A 196 6.45 0.09 4.29
CA THR A 196 5.86 -0.38 3.05
C THR A 196 4.90 0.64 2.45
N ASP A 197 4.60 0.45 1.18
CA ASP A 197 3.56 1.14 0.44
C ASP A 197 2.40 0.21 0.05
N LEU A 198 2.53 -1.08 0.35
CA LEU A 198 1.46 -2.04 0.22
C LEU A 198 1.28 -2.88 1.47
N LEU A 199 0.02 -3.03 1.81
CA LEU A 199 -0.41 -3.98 2.82
C LEU A 199 -1.57 -4.79 2.28
N ARG A 200 -1.54 -6.10 2.46
CA ARG A 200 -2.71 -6.95 2.16
C ARG A 200 -3.12 -7.75 3.37
N ILE A 201 -4.42 -7.93 3.51
CA ILE A 201 -5.06 -8.80 4.47
C ILE A 201 -5.68 -9.95 3.68
N ALA A 202 -5.09 -11.13 3.78
CA ALA A 202 -5.61 -12.35 3.17
C ALA A 202 -6.61 -13.03 4.10
N ILE A 203 -7.85 -13.20 3.63
CA ILE A 203 -8.96 -13.80 4.37
C ILE A 203 -9.06 -15.26 3.93
N ARG A 204 -8.75 -16.17 4.84
CA ARG A 204 -8.59 -17.61 4.54
C ARG A 204 -9.79 -18.43 4.91
N TRP A 205 -10.52 -17.99 5.94
CA TRP A 205 -11.67 -18.72 6.44
C TRP A 205 -12.68 -17.78 7.08
N THR A 206 -13.96 -18.15 7.04
CA THR A 206 -15.08 -17.48 7.73
C THR A 206 -15.78 -18.48 8.64
N ASN A 207 -16.43 -18.00 9.71
CA ASN A 207 -17.03 -18.90 10.69
C ASN A 207 -18.18 -19.74 10.12
N ASP A 208 -18.83 -19.26 9.05
CA ASP A 208 -19.92 -19.91 8.33
C ASP A 208 -19.47 -20.77 7.14
N ALA A 209 -18.17 -20.87 6.88
CA ALA A 209 -17.69 -21.61 5.71
C ALA A 209 -17.99 -23.11 5.79
N VAL A 210 -18.62 -23.65 4.74
CA VAL A 210 -19.09 -25.03 4.62
C VAL A 210 -18.25 -25.80 3.59
N ARG A 211 -17.74 -26.96 3.98
CA ARG A 211 -17.09 -27.90 3.06
C ARG A 211 -18.15 -28.73 2.33
N LYS A 212 -18.38 -28.46 1.04
CA LYS A 212 -19.39 -29.13 0.21
C LYS A 212 -19.00 -30.55 -0.19
N ARG A 213 -17.77 -30.72 -0.69
CA ARG A 213 -17.30 -32.02 -1.23
C ARG A 213 -15.79 -32.10 -1.17
N SER A 214 -15.27 -33.30 -0.90
CA SER A 214 -13.85 -33.61 -1.12
C SER A 214 -13.69 -34.72 -2.13
N PHE A 215 -12.71 -34.59 -3.01
CA PHE A 215 -12.41 -35.59 -4.05
C PHE A 215 -10.90 -35.68 -4.23
N THR A 216 -10.44 -36.80 -4.79
CA THR A 216 -9.01 -37.04 -4.97
C THR A 216 -8.65 -36.91 -6.44
N VAL A 217 -7.88 -35.89 -6.80
CA VAL A 217 -7.32 -35.72 -8.15
C VAL A 217 -5.83 -36.02 -8.08
N LEU A 218 -5.36 -36.96 -8.91
CA LEU A 218 -3.94 -37.35 -8.98
C LEU A 218 -3.32 -37.66 -7.60
N GLY A 219 -4.08 -38.33 -6.72
CA GLY A 219 -3.63 -38.74 -5.39
C GLY A 219 -3.64 -37.64 -4.31
N ARG A 220 -4.21 -36.46 -4.59
CA ARG A 220 -4.34 -35.35 -3.63
C ARG A 220 -5.79 -35.00 -3.34
N ARG A 221 -6.11 -34.74 -2.08
CA ARG A 221 -7.46 -34.35 -1.64
C ARG A 221 -7.72 -32.88 -1.96
N GLU A 222 -8.74 -32.64 -2.77
CA GLU A 222 -9.27 -31.32 -3.12
C GLU A 222 -10.55 -31.08 -2.32
N GLU A 223 -10.82 -29.82 -1.94
CA GLU A 223 -11.98 -29.44 -1.12
C GLU A 223 -12.76 -28.32 -1.79
N TYR A 224 -14.07 -28.53 -1.96
CA TYR A 224 -15.02 -27.49 -2.33
C TYR A 224 -15.53 -26.80 -1.09
N VAL A 225 -15.47 -25.48 -1.08
CA VAL A 225 -15.89 -24.66 0.04
C VAL A 225 -16.83 -23.57 -0.45
N GLU A 226 -17.94 -23.43 0.26
CA GLU A 226 -18.79 -22.25 0.19
C GLU A 226 -18.53 -21.41 1.44
N ALA A 227 -18.28 -20.13 1.25
CA ALA A 227 -18.00 -19.18 2.32
C ALA A 227 -18.50 -17.80 1.93
N THR A 228 -18.73 -16.92 2.89
CA THR A 228 -19.05 -15.52 2.61
C THR A 228 -18.27 -14.62 3.55
N VAL A 229 -17.42 -13.77 3.00
CA VAL A 229 -16.71 -12.75 3.75
C VAL A 229 -17.64 -11.57 3.97
N ARG A 230 -17.78 -11.14 5.23
CA ARG A 230 -18.57 -9.96 5.62
C ARG A 230 -17.74 -9.09 6.55
N LEU A 231 -17.33 -7.94 6.04
CA LEU A 231 -16.55 -6.95 6.79
C LEU A 231 -17.27 -5.61 6.78
N THR A 232 -17.20 -4.91 7.90
CA THR A 232 -17.83 -3.61 8.11
C THR A 232 -16.81 -2.50 7.92
N GLU A 233 -15.62 -2.65 8.50
CA GLU A 233 -14.55 -1.66 8.47
C GLU A 233 -13.18 -2.36 8.54
N VAL A 234 -12.19 -1.74 7.90
CA VAL A 234 -10.77 -2.13 7.95
C VAL A 234 -9.93 -0.89 8.20
N GLU A 235 -9.24 -0.90 9.34
CA GLU A 235 -8.39 0.19 9.78
C GLU A 235 -6.93 -0.24 9.69
N VAL A 236 -6.09 0.61 9.10
CA VAL A 236 -4.64 0.38 9.00
C VAL A 236 -3.95 1.48 9.75
N TYR A 237 -3.23 1.15 10.82
CA TYR A 237 -2.56 2.14 11.65
C TYR A 237 -1.05 2.08 11.50
N GLY A 238 -0.48 3.26 11.54
CA GLY A 238 0.93 3.48 11.31
C GLY A 238 1.25 4.96 11.31
N ASP A 239 2.53 5.29 11.19
CA ASP A 239 3.10 6.61 11.43
C ASP A 239 2.68 7.24 12.80
N ARG A 240 3.50 8.12 13.33
CA ARG A 240 3.10 8.90 14.52
C ARG A 240 2.43 10.18 14.05
N ALA A 241 1.36 10.60 14.74
CA ALA A 241 0.69 11.87 14.44
C ALA A 241 1.68 13.06 14.41
N GLU A 242 2.69 13.04 15.29
CA GLU A 242 3.75 14.06 15.34
C GLU A 242 4.68 14.03 14.12
N ASP A 243 4.91 12.87 13.49
CA ASP A 243 5.77 12.75 12.30
C ASP A 243 5.07 13.26 11.03
N ASP A 244 3.73 13.17 10.95
CA ASP A 244 2.95 13.70 9.83
C ASP A 244 2.64 15.20 10.06
N GLU A 245 2.43 15.66 11.30
CA GLU A 245 2.45 17.09 11.64
C GLU A 245 3.84 17.70 11.42
N LEU A 246 4.95 17.03 11.71
CA LEU A 246 6.29 17.52 11.37
C LEU A 246 6.54 17.49 9.86
N ALA A 247 5.99 16.52 9.11
CA ALA A 247 6.07 16.51 7.66
C ALA A 247 5.21 17.62 7.03
N ASP A 248 4.01 17.86 7.53
CA ASP A 248 3.11 18.93 7.09
C ASP A 248 3.56 20.30 7.60
N THR A 249 4.12 20.40 8.80
CA THR A 249 4.75 21.60 9.34
C THR A 249 6.08 21.84 8.65
N ALA A 250 6.85 20.85 8.20
CA ALA A 250 8.00 21.06 7.33
C ALA A 250 7.59 21.53 5.93
N ARG A 251 6.42 21.09 5.42
CA ARG A 251 5.81 21.62 4.19
C ARG A 251 5.24 23.04 4.36
N GLN A 252 4.70 23.36 5.54
CA GLN A 252 4.08 24.67 5.85
C GLN A 252 5.05 25.69 6.45
N SER A 253 6.14 25.24 7.07
CA SER A 253 7.27 26.05 7.57
C SER A 253 8.36 26.20 6.52
N MET A 254 8.05 25.87 5.26
CA MET A 254 8.74 26.52 4.15
C MET A 254 8.59 28.04 4.35
N PRO A 255 9.68 28.80 4.15
CA PRO A 255 9.64 30.24 4.39
C PRO A 255 8.51 30.86 3.57
N ASP A 256 7.74 31.72 4.24
CA ASP A 256 6.71 32.56 3.63
C ASP A 256 7.33 33.24 2.38
N PRO A 257 6.75 33.06 1.16
CA PRO A 257 7.32 33.59 -0.09
C PRO A 257 7.43 35.13 -0.12
N ASP A 258 6.89 35.82 0.89
CA ASP A 258 6.97 37.27 1.05
C ASP A 258 7.88 37.73 2.21
N ALA A 259 8.55 36.82 2.94
CA ALA A 259 9.55 37.20 3.93
C ALA A 259 10.88 37.51 3.21
N ASP A 260 11.08 38.80 2.90
CA ASP A 260 12.27 39.41 2.32
C ASP A 260 13.50 39.31 3.24
N ASP A 261 14.00 38.09 3.46
CA ASP A 261 15.28 37.82 4.11
C ASP A 261 16.29 37.36 3.07
N GLY A 262 16.69 38.27 2.18
CA GLY A 262 18.03 38.46 1.62
C GLY A 262 18.91 37.25 1.26
N LEU A 263 18.36 36.07 0.98
CA LEU A 263 19.10 34.88 0.59
C LEU A 263 19.32 34.85 -0.93
N PRO A 264 20.46 34.30 -1.38
CA PRO A 264 20.85 34.35 -2.80
C PRO A 264 19.77 33.72 -3.68
N ALA A 265 19.47 34.38 -4.80
CA ALA A 265 18.39 34.09 -5.77
C ALA A 265 18.38 32.69 -6.41
N ASP A 266 19.19 31.75 -5.90
CA ASP A 266 19.41 30.43 -6.47
C ASP A 266 18.58 29.32 -5.80
N VAL A 267 18.02 29.54 -4.61
CA VAL A 267 17.33 28.48 -3.83
C VAL A 267 15.87 28.28 -4.28
N GLY A 268 15.07 29.35 -4.42
CA GLY A 268 13.63 29.23 -4.72
C GLY A 268 13.28 28.71 -6.13
N GLY A 269 14.21 28.78 -7.09
CA GLY A 269 13.97 28.28 -8.44
C GLY A 269 13.96 26.75 -8.54
N SER A 270 14.73 26.05 -7.68
CA SER A 270 14.87 24.59 -7.72
C SER A 270 13.66 23.92 -7.07
N ASP A 271 13.14 24.56 -6.03
CA ASP A 271 11.95 24.10 -5.32
C ASP A 271 10.70 24.16 -6.22
N ALA A 272 10.55 25.24 -7.00
CA ALA A 272 9.44 25.37 -7.95
C ALA A 272 9.53 24.37 -9.13
N ILE A 273 10.75 24.09 -9.62
CA ILE A 273 10.98 23.06 -10.65
C ILE A 273 10.58 21.68 -10.10
N MET A 274 11.08 21.32 -8.92
CA MET A 274 10.80 20.02 -8.32
C MET A 274 9.31 19.89 -7.94
N SER A 275 8.69 20.95 -7.43
CA SER A 275 7.26 20.98 -7.13
C SER A 275 6.40 20.67 -8.36
N THR A 276 6.76 21.20 -9.53
CA THR A 276 6.07 20.91 -10.80
C THR A 276 6.18 19.42 -11.16
N VAL A 277 7.39 18.84 -11.06
CA VAL A 277 7.62 17.41 -11.34
C VAL A 277 6.89 16.52 -10.34
N LEU A 278 6.95 16.83 -9.05
CA LEU A 278 6.24 16.06 -8.02
C LEU A 278 4.73 16.12 -8.22
N THR A 279 4.19 17.29 -8.56
CA THR A 279 2.75 17.44 -8.87
C THR A 279 2.36 16.55 -10.06
N TYR A 280 3.17 16.51 -11.12
CA TYR A 280 2.94 15.61 -12.25
C TYR A 280 2.93 14.15 -11.80
N VAL A 281 3.92 13.73 -11.01
CA VAL A 281 4.06 12.35 -10.53
C VAL A 281 2.89 11.94 -9.63
N GLU A 282 2.49 12.81 -8.71
CA GLU A 282 1.36 12.59 -7.81
C GLU A 282 0.04 12.52 -8.58
N ALA A 283 -0.18 13.43 -9.53
CA ALA A 283 -1.36 13.41 -10.39
C ALA A 283 -1.42 12.15 -11.25
N TYR A 284 -0.28 11.72 -11.81
CA TYR A 284 -0.18 10.45 -12.53
C TYR A 284 -0.52 9.25 -11.64
N ALA A 285 0.07 9.17 -10.44
CA ALA A 285 -0.21 8.10 -9.49
C ALA A 285 -1.66 8.09 -8.97
N ALA A 286 -2.27 9.27 -8.86
CA ALA A 286 -3.67 9.43 -8.45
C ALA A 286 -4.68 9.23 -9.58
N ARG A 287 -4.22 9.17 -10.85
CA ARG A 287 -5.05 9.22 -12.07
C ARG A 287 -5.87 10.52 -12.18
N ASP A 288 -5.34 11.61 -11.66
CA ASP A 288 -5.93 12.93 -11.74
C ASP A 288 -5.48 13.62 -13.04
N LEU A 289 -6.28 13.43 -14.10
CA LEU A 289 -5.95 13.98 -15.42
C LEU A 289 -5.90 15.52 -15.40
N ASP A 290 -6.81 16.16 -14.65
CA ASP A 290 -6.90 17.62 -14.60
C ASP A 290 -5.66 18.21 -13.92
N ALA A 291 -5.24 17.66 -12.78
CA ALA A 291 -4.02 18.08 -12.10
C ALA A 291 -2.77 17.78 -12.94
N LEU A 292 -2.74 16.65 -13.66
CA LEU A 292 -1.61 16.29 -14.53
C LEU A 292 -1.45 17.30 -15.65
N VAL A 293 -2.53 17.61 -16.38
CA VAL A 293 -2.49 18.51 -17.54
C VAL A 293 -2.08 19.94 -17.13
N GLN A 294 -2.40 20.39 -15.91
CA GLN A 294 -1.97 21.69 -15.40
C GLN A 294 -0.44 21.84 -15.29
N THR A 295 0.30 20.74 -15.20
CA THR A 295 1.77 20.77 -15.15
C THR A 295 2.41 20.85 -16.54
N ILE A 296 1.63 20.66 -17.61
CA ILE A 296 2.10 20.56 -18.99
C ILE A 296 2.02 21.93 -19.67
N ALA A 297 3.11 22.35 -20.32
CA ALA A 297 3.13 23.59 -21.08
C ALA A 297 2.27 23.47 -22.35
N PRO A 298 1.59 24.54 -22.80
CA PRO A 298 0.92 24.54 -24.11
C PRO A 298 1.85 24.26 -25.29
N SER A 299 3.14 24.55 -25.13
CA SER A 299 4.19 24.27 -26.11
C SER A 299 4.81 22.88 -25.98
N TYR A 300 4.23 21.98 -25.19
CA TYR A 300 4.74 20.63 -24.99
C TYR A 300 4.87 19.90 -26.33
N ALA A 301 6.03 19.29 -26.55
CA ALA A 301 6.29 18.44 -27.69
C ALA A 301 7.34 17.40 -27.30
N SER A 302 6.98 16.12 -27.34
CA SER A 302 7.93 15.02 -27.12
C SER A 302 7.60 13.83 -28.01
N GLU A 303 8.61 13.24 -28.63
CA GLU A 303 8.47 12.06 -29.50
C GLU A 303 7.38 12.17 -30.60
N GLY A 304 7.09 13.40 -31.05
CA GLY A 304 6.05 13.68 -32.05
C GLY A 304 4.62 13.81 -31.47
N GLU A 305 4.48 13.76 -30.15
CA GLU A 305 3.25 13.99 -29.39
C GLU A 305 3.20 15.43 -28.84
N ASP A 306 2.05 16.09 -28.98
CA ASP A 306 1.76 17.41 -28.41
C ASP A 306 0.97 17.30 -27.08
N ALA A 307 0.65 18.42 -26.44
CA ALA A 307 -0.02 18.44 -25.13
C ALA A 307 -1.38 17.71 -25.16
N ASP A 308 -2.16 17.90 -26.21
CA ASP A 308 -3.47 17.26 -26.39
C ASP A 308 -3.33 15.74 -26.61
N GLY A 309 -2.31 15.34 -27.39
CA GLY A 309 -1.94 13.94 -27.58
C GLY A 309 -1.56 13.26 -26.27
N LEU A 310 -0.71 13.91 -25.47
CA LEU A 310 -0.31 13.43 -24.14
C LEU A 310 -1.53 13.25 -23.24
N ALA A 311 -2.39 14.27 -23.12
CA ALA A 311 -3.59 14.22 -22.29
C ALA A 311 -4.51 13.05 -22.69
N LYS A 312 -4.70 12.84 -23.99
CA LYS A 312 -5.47 11.71 -24.52
C LYS A 312 -4.85 10.37 -24.17
N ARG A 313 -3.52 10.22 -24.32
CA ARG A 313 -2.80 8.99 -23.97
C ARG A 313 -2.85 8.70 -22.47
N MET A 314 -2.72 9.72 -21.62
CA MET A 314 -2.86 9.59 -20.17
C MET A 314 -4.27 9.15 -19.78
N SER A 315 -5.31 9.78 -20.33
CA SER A 315 -6.70 9.36 -20.13
C SER A 315 -6.91 7.89 -20.49
N GLN A 316 -6.44 7.47 -21.67
CA GLN A 316 -6.54 6.08 -22.11
C GLN A 316 -5.79 5.13 -21.18
N THR A 317 -4.61 5.52 -20.71
CA THR A 317 -3.81 4.74 -19.76
C THR A 317 -4.55 4.57 -18.43
N PHE A 318 -5.17 5.63 -17.92
CA PHE A 318 -5.92 5.60 -16.65
C PHE A 318 -7.21 4.77 -16.75
N ASP A 319 -7.84 4.77 -17.93
CA ASP A 319 -9.01 3.93 -18.22
C ASP A 319 -8.62 2.44 -18.38
N GLU A 320 -7.51 2.16 -19.09
CA GLU A 320 -7.04 0.80 -19.36
C GLU A 320 -6.45 0.12 -18.13
N PHE A 321 -5.71 0.88 -17.31
CA PHE A 321 -5.07 0.39 -16.10
C PHE A 321 -5.72 1.04 -14.87
N PRO A 322 -6.82 0.47 -14.35
CA PRO A 322 -7.48 1.03 -13.16
C PRO A 322 -6.63 0.87 -11.89
N HIS A 323 -5.59 0.03 -11.93
CA HIS A 323 -4.69 -0.22 -10.82
C HIS A 323 -3.26 -0.28 -11.34
N PHE A 324 -2.47 0.77 -11.11
CA PHE A 324 -1.03 0.76 -11.38
C PHE A 324 -0.28 1.53 -10.28
N ARG A 325 1.03 1.34 -10.26
CA ARG A 325 1.94 2.15 -9.45
C ARG A 325 2.90 2.87 -10.34
N PHE A 326 3.11 4.13 -10.03
CA PHE A 326 4.12 4.95 -10.67
C PHE A 326 4.91 5.67 -9.60
N ARG A 327 6.23 5.61 -9.69
CA ARG A 327 7.15 6.27 -8.78
C ARG A 327 8.29 6.90 -9.53
N VAL A 328 8.80 7.96 -8.95
CA VAL A 328 10.00 8.63 -9.40
C VAL A 328 10.93 8.80 -8.20
N THR A 329 12.19 8.39 -8.34
CA THR A 329 13.24 8.50 -7.32
C THR A 329 14.51 9.10 -7.92
N ASP A 330 15.46 9.49 -7.05
CA ASP A 330 16.78 9.97 -7.46
C ASP A 330 16.75 11.14 -8.45
N ALA A 331 15.81 12.07 -8.24
CA ALA A 331 15.63 13.21 -9.12
C ALA A 331 16.81 14.20 -9.00
N ASN A 332 17.42 14.53 -10.13
CA ASN A 332 18.51 15.48 -10.27
C ASN A 332 18.09 16.64 -11.16
N ILE A 333 18.40 17.88 -10.75
CA ILE A 333 18.03 19.10 -11.48
C ILE A 333 19.27 19.68 -12.16
N GLU A 334 19.22 19.83 -13.47
CA GLU A 334 20.20 20.54 -14.27
C GLU A 334 19.57 21.80 -14.85
N ARG A 335 19.91 22.97 -14.29
CA ARG A 335 19.51 24.25 -14.89
C ARG A 335 20.42 24.58 -16.07
N ARG A 336 19.81 24.97 -17.19
CA ARG A 336 20.56 25.46 -18.37
C ARG A 336 20.70 26.98 -18.33
N ASP A 337 19.62 27.67 -17.97
CA ASP A 337 19.58 29.11 -17.74
C ASP A 337 18.46 29.48 -16.73
N GLY A 338 18.13 30.77 -16.60
CA GLY A 338 17.09 31.24 -15.67
C GLY A 338 15.65 30.89 -16.07
N SER A 339 15.45 30.26 -17.24
CA SER A 339 14.15 29.96 -17.84
C SER A 339 14.01 28.52 -18.33
N LEU A 340 15.09 27.73 -18.32
CA LEU A 340 15.11 26.35 -18.79
C LEU A 340 15.81 25.44 -17.78
N ALA A 341 15.17 24.30 -17.51
CA ALA A 341 15.71 23.26 -16.64
C ALA A 341 15.45 21.87 -17.21
N VAL A 342 16.29 20.93 -16.83
CA VAL A 342 16.10 19.51 -17.09
C VAL A 342 16.08 18.79 -15.74
N VAL A 343 15.10 17.94 -15.53
CA VAL A 343 15.07 17.04 -14.37
C VAL A 343 15.21 15.62 -14.89
N SER A 344 16.25 14.91 -14.45
CA SER A 344 16.41 13.48 -14.69
C SER A 344 16.11 12.72 -13.42
N ALA A 345 15.34 11.64 -13.53
CA ALA A 345 14.97 10.83 -12.38
C ALA A 345 14.81 9.37 -12.79
N ARG A 346 14.91 8.45 -11.84
CA ARG A 346 14.58 7.04 -12.09
C ARG A 346 13.08 6.86 -11.95
N TYR A 347 12.45 6.19 -12.89
CA TYR A 347 11.05 5.81 -12.74
C TYR A 347 10.90 4.31 -12.52
N TRP A 348 9.82 3.98 -11.83
CA TRP A 348 9.34 2.63 -11.63
C TRP A 348 7.84 2.62 -11.91
N LEU A 349 7.44 1.85 -12.92
CA LEU A 349 6.04 1.72 -13.34
C LEU A 349 5.63 0.25 -13.22
N GLN A 350 4.58 -0.01 -12.48
CA GLN A 350 3.98 -1.31 -12.35
C GLN A 350 2.52 -1.19 -12.77
N LEU A 351 2.23 -1.50 -14.03
CA LEU A 351 0.88 -1.42 -14.62
C LEU A 351 -0.13 -2.36 -13.96
N ASN A 352 0.34 -3.30 -13.15
CA ASN A 352 -0.49 -4.11 -12.31
C ASN A 352 0.19 -4.34 -10.94
N PRO A 353 -0.31 -3.73 -9.85
CA PRO A 353 0.29 -3.83 -8.52
C PRO A 353 0.39 -5.27 -7.99
N LEU A 354 -0.33 -6.19 -8.62
CA LEU A 354 -0.48 -7.60 -8.26
C LEU A 354 0.54 -8.51 -8.94
N LEU A 355 1.19 -8.04 -10.01
CA LEU A 355 2.21 -8.77 -10.76
C LEU A 355 3.60 -8.21 -10.46
N ALA A 356 4.58 -9.07 -10.16
CA ALA A 356 5.97 -8.63 -9.90
C ALA A 356 6.69 -7.98 -11.10
N ARG A 357 6.00 -7.81 -12.24
CA ARG A 357 6.56 -7.18 -13.45
C ARG A 357 6.43 -5.66 -13.33
N SER A 358 7.55 -5.03 -13.01
CA SER A 358 7.74 -3.59 -13.15
C SER A 358 8.55 -3.27 -14.39
N THR A 359 8.31 -2.09 -14.92
CA THR A 359 9.19 -1.42 -15.88
C THR A 359 9.96 -0.35 -15.15
N GLU A 360 11.27 -0.33 -15.34
CA GLU A 360 12.17 0.64 -14.74
C GLU A 360 12.96 1.35 -15.83
N GLY A 361 13.28 2.62 -15.59
CA GLY A 361 14.04 3.40 -16.54
C GLY A 361 14.45 4.76 -16.00
N ALA A 362 14.97 5.59 -16.89
CA ALA A 362 15.15 7.01 -16.63
C ALA A 362 13.98 7.80 -17.23
N LEU A 363 13.50 8.78 -16.47
CA LEU A 363 12.49 9.74 -16.90
C LEU A 363 13.16 11.11 -16.92
N ILE A 364 13.08 11.79 -18.06
CA ILE A 364 13.71 13.08 -18.29
C ILE A 364 12.61 14.09 -18.59
N PHE A 365 12.51 15.11 -17.75
CA PHE A 365 11.61 16.24 -17.90
C PHE A 365 12.39 17.44 -18.43
N GLY A 366 11.98 17.98 -19.56
CA GLY A 366 12.35 19.34 -19.96
C GLY A 366 11.32 20.32 -19.41
N LEU A 367 11.77 21.38 -18.75
CA LEU A 367 10.90 22.42 -18.20
C LEU A 367 11.29 23.80 -18.71
N SER A 368 10.28 24.64 -18.91
CA SER A 368 10.47 26.07 -19.16
C SER A 368 9.66 26.92 -18.19
N LYS A 369 10.17 28.12 -17.90
CA LYS A 369 9.50 29.10 -17.06
C LYS A 369 8.55 29.95 -17.92
N VAL A 370 7.26 29.92 -17.62
CA VAL A 370 6.22 30.73 -18.25
C VAL A 370 5.64 31.68 -17.21
N GLY A 371 5.99 32.97 -17.30
CA GLY A 371 5.72 33.92 -16.23
C GLY A 371 6.50 33.54 -14.96
N ASP A 372 5.80 33.30 -13.87
CA ASP A 372 6.38 32.85 -12.59
C ASP A 372 6.26 31.34 -12.34
N THR A 373 5.68 30.59 -13.28
CA THR A 373 5.41 29.16 -13.14
C THR A 373 6.35 28.33 -14.03
N TRP A 374 6.81 27.20 -13.51
CA TRP A 374 7.52 26.20 -14.30
C TRP A 374 6.53 25.21 -14.89
N LEU A 375 6.67 24.88 -16.17
CA LEU A 375 5.82 23.92 -16.86
C LEU A 375 6.67 22.94 -17.66
N ILE A 376 6.19 21.71 -17.77
CA ILE A 376 6.85 20.63 -18.47
C ILE A 376 6.63 20.80 -19.98
N THR A 377 7.71 20.93 -20.73
CA THR A 377 7.71 21.07 -22.19
C THR A 377 8.07 19.78 -22.92
N GLU A 378 8.69 18.82 -22.23
CA GLU A 378 9.12 17.55 -22.81
C GLU A 378 9.17 16.48 -21.70
N ILE A 379 8.71 15.25 -22.00
CA ILE A 379 8.89 14.07 -21.13
C ILE A 379 9.43 12.93 -21.98
N ARG A 380 10.61 12.42 -21.64
CA ARG A 380 11.20 11.24 -22.29
C ARG A 380 11.40 10.11 -21.29
N ALA A 381 11.01 8.91 -21.68
CA ALA A 381 11.26 7.70 -20.90
C ALA A 381 12.30 6.85 -21.63
N GLU A 382 13.42 6.59 -20.98
CA GLU A 382 14.47 5.71 -21.48
C GLU A 382 14.40 4.40 -20.67
N PRO A 383 13.99 3.26 -21.27
CA PRO A 383 14.00 1.98 -20.58
C PRO A 383 15.44 1.56 -20.26
N LEU A 384 15.64 0.95 -19.09
CA LEU A 384 16.93 0.40 -18.66
C LEU A 384 17.28 -0.92 -19.35
#